data_AF-A0A7K4GXX8-F1
#
_entry.id   AF-A0A7K4GXX8-F1
#
_cell.length_a   1.000
_cell.length_b   1.000
_cell.length_c   1.000
_cell.angle_alpha   90.00
_cell.angle_beta   90.00
_cell.angle_gamma   90.00
#
_symmetry.space_group_name_H-M   'P 1'
#
loop_
_entity.id
_entity.type
_entity.pdbx_description
1 polymer ?
#
loop_
_entity_poly.entity_id
_entity_poly.type
_entity_poly.pdbx_seq_one_letter_code
_entity_poly.pdbx_strand_id
1 'polypeptide(L)'
;MLQESEFFEGMRKLFTYNNIFSVAGESGTGKTTLALYLVGNCLKEGEQCIWIQASEHFPIKRLDHLFENHPKRLDSLKENIFVIPKNHVIANYQE
;
A
#
# COMPACT_ATOMS: atom_id res chain seq x y z
N MET A 1 -9.88 -11.86 -16.23
CA MET A 1 -9.13 -10.62 -16.52
C MET A 1 -9.99 -9.50 -15.99
N LEU A 2 -9.69 -8.96 -14.80
CA LEU A 2 -10.42 -7.80 -14.28
C LEU A 2 -10.17 -6.68 -15.29
N GLN A 3 -11.22 -6.09 -15.88
CA GLN A 3 -11.07 -4.83 -16.59
C GLN A 3 -10.42 -3.86 -15.59
N GLU A 4 -9.19 -3.42 -15.88
CA GLU A 4 -8.58 -2.37 -15.09
C GLU A 4 -9.50 -1.16 -15.18
N SER A 5 -10.02 -0.72 -14.03
CA SER A 5 -10.85 0.49 -14.02
C SER A 5 -9.98 1.64 -14.51
N GLU A 6 -10.58 2.56 -15.28
CA GLU A 6 -9.90 3.79 -15.75
C GLU A 6 -9.23 4.54 -14.59
N PHE A 7 -9.79 4.40 -13.38
CA PHE A 7 -9.21 4.85 -12.13
C PHE A 7 -7.78 4.32 -11.91
N PHE A 8 -7.54 3.02 -12.00
CA PHE A 8 -6.21 2.45 -11.76
C PHE A 8 -5.21 2.84 -12.82
N GLU A 9 -5.63 2.95 -14.07
CA GLU A 9 -4.75 3.45 -15.12
C GLU A 9 -4.35 4.91 -14.86
N GLY A 10 -5.30 5.75 -14.45
CA GLY A 10 -5.04 7.12 -14.01
C GLY A 10 -4.08 7.17 -12.82
N MET A 11 -4.31 6.37 -11.78
CA MET A 11 -3.44 6.31 -10.59
C MET A 11 -2.02 5.84 -10.94
N ARG A 12 -1.87 4.84 -11.81
CA ARG A 12 -0.55 4.38 -12.27
C ARG A 12 0.18 5.49 -13.03
N LYS A 13 -0.50 6.21 -13.94
CA LYS A 13 0.08 7.37 -14.62
C LYS A 13 0.52 8.43 -13.61
N LEU A 14 -0.29 8.72 -12.60
CA LEU A 14 0.04 9.67 -11.55
C LEU A 14 1.27 9.26 -10.72
N PHE A 15 1.45 7.96 -10.47
CA PHE A 15 2.60 7.41 -9.73
C PHE A 15 3.90 7.33 -10.55
N THR A 16 3.84 7.42 -11.89
CA THR A 16 5.06 7.46 -12.73
C THR A 16 5.83 8.78 -12.63
N TYR A 17 5.23 9.81 -12.04
CA TYR A 17 5.87 11.07 -11.74
C TYR A 17 6.32 11.10 -10.26
N ASN A 18 7.33 11.91 -9.93
CA ASN A 18 7.78 12.15 -8.54
C ASN A 18 6.78 13.02 -7.76
N ASN A 19 5.54 12.52 -7.64
CA ASN A 19 4.43 13.18 -6.98
C ASN A 19 4.27 12.69 -5.54
N ILE A 20 3.82 13.59 -4.67
CA ILE A 20 3.41 13.27 -3.30
C ILE A 20 1.89 13.41 -3.22
N PHE A 21 1.21 12.34 -2.81
CA PHE A 21 -0.23 12.33 -2.60
C PHE A 21 -0.54 12.30 -1.10
N SER A 22 -1.34 13.26 -0.64
CA SER A 22 -1.83 13.30 0.75
C SER A 22 -3.29 12.88 0.78
N VAL A 23 -3.61 11.91 1.63
CA VAL A 23 -4.98 11.44 1.87
C VAL A 23 -5.32 11.72 3.33
N ALA A 24 -6.24 12.64 3.57
CA ALA A 24 -6.64 13.08 4.91
C ALA A 24 -8.12 12.75 5.20
N GLY A 25 -8.43 12.54 6.47
CA GLY A 25 -9.78 12.21 6.94
C GLY A 25 -9.76 11.58 8.33
N GLU A 26 -10.91 11.52 8.98
CA GLU A 26 -11.08 10.97 10.33
C GLU A 26 -10.64 9.50 10.45
N SER A 27 -10.40 9.03 11.68
CA SER A 27 -10.09 7.61 11.91
C SER A 27 -11.22 6.71 11.37
N GLY A 28 -10.88 5.55 10.81
CA GLY A 28 -11.87 4.62 10.26
C GLY A 28 -12.40 4.95 8.85
N THR A 29 -12.06 6.10 8.26
CA THR A 29 -12.51 6.49 6.90
C THR A 29 -11.87 5.68 5.75
N GLY A 30 -11.01 4.71 6.05
CA GLY A 30 -10.44 3.80 5.06
C GLY A 30 -9.11 4.24 4.43
N LYS A 31 -8.46 5.30 4.92
CA LYS A 31 -7.16 5.79 4.39
C LYS A 31 -6.09 4.69 4.26
N THR A 32 -5.86 3.95 5.35
CA THR A 32 -4.87 2.86 5.37
C THR A 32 -5.27 1.72 4.44
N THR A 33 -6.58 1.44 4.34
CA THR A 33 -7.12 0.43 3.41
C THR A 33 -6.91 0.87 1.96
N LEU A 34 -7.17 2.14 1.63
CA LEU A 34 -6.93 2.69 0.30
C LEU A 34 -5.46 2.63 -0.08
N ALA A 35 -4.55 2.98 0.83
CA ALA A 35 -3.11 2.88 0.59
C ALA A 35 -2.69 1.43 0.26
N LEU A 36 -3.12 0.45 1.06
CA LEU A 36 -2.87 -0.98 0.78
C LEU A 36 -3.46 -1.41 -0.57
N TYR A 37 -4.68 -0.98 -0.87
CA TYR A 37 -5.36 -1.34 -2.11
C TYR A 37 -4.65 -0.75 -3.34
N LEU A 38 -4.17 0.49 -3.25
CA LEU A 38 -3.38 1.14 -4.30
C LEU A 38 -2.04 0.44 -4.50
N VAL A 39 -1.27 0.18 -3.44
CA VAL A 39 -0.01 -0.57 -3.54
C VAL A 39 -0.28 -1.94 -4.17
N GLY A 40 -1.28 -2.65 -3.67
CA GLY A 40 -1.60 -4.00 -4.12
C GLY A 40 -2.08 -4.10 -5.58
N ASN A 41 -2.64 -3.04 -6.17
CA ASN A 41 -3.07 -3.03 -7.57
C ASN A 41 -2.12 -2.28 -8.52
N CYS A 42 -1.31 -1.35 -8.02
CA CYS A 42 -0.44 -0.51 -8.85
C CYS A 42 1.02 -0.96 -8.88
N LEU A 43 1.51 -1.71 -7.88
CA LEU A 43 2.89 -2.20 -7.85
C LEU A 43 3.14 -3.21 -8.98
N LYS A 44 4.00 -2.91 -9.95
CA LYS A 44 4.26 -3.82 -11.08
C LYS A 44 5.22 -4.94 -10.68
N GLU A 45 5.27 -5.98 -11.49
CA GLU A 45 6.28 -7.03 -11.33
C GLU A 45 7.70 -6.41 -11.37
N GLY A 46 8.53 -6.77 -10.40
CA GLY A 46 9.89 -6.22 -10.25
C GLY A 46 9.98 -4.87 -9.53
N GLU A 47 8.85 -4.21 -9.25
CA GLU A 47 8.83 -2.99 -8.42
C GLU A 47 8.77 -3.33 -6.93
N GLN A 48 9.31 -2.43 -6.11
CA GLN A 48 9.35 -2.56 -4.66
C GLN A 48 8.60 -1.39 -3.99
N CYS A 49 7.97 -1.66 -2.86
CA CYS A 49 7.28 -0.66 -2.06
C CYS A 49 7.92 -0.58 -0.68
N ILE A 50 8.24 0.63 -0.22
CA ILE A 50 8.64 0.86 1.17
C ILE A 50 7.42 1.39 1.92
N TRP A 51 6.94 0.61 2.89
CA TRP A 51 5.89 1.02 3.81
C TRP A 51 6.52 1.59 5.08
N ILE A 52 6.45 2.90 5.23
CA ILE A 52 6.89 3.58 6.45
C ILE A 52 5.74 3.52 7.47
N GLN A 53 5.95 2.80 8.57
CA GLN A 53 4.94 2.67 9.62
C GLN A 53 5.11 3.74 10.69
N ALA A 54 4.11 4.62 10.76
CA ALA A 54 3.96 5.68 11.74
C ALA A 54 2.63 5.51 12.47
N SER A 55 2.63 5.71 13.79
CA SER A 55 1.47 5.58 14.69
C SER A 55 0.84 4.18 14.80
N GLU A 56 0.78 3.39 13.73
CA GLU A 56 0.21 2.03 13.69
C GLU A 56 1.15 1.07 12.95
N HIS A 57 1.14 -0.21 13.36
CA HIS A 57 1.87 -1.26 12.68
C HIS A 57 1.27 -1.59 11.32
N PHE A 58 2.12 -2.09 10.41
CA PHE A 58 1.73 -2.57 9.10
C PHE A 58 0.57 -3.58 9.20
N PRO A 59 -0.59 -3.30 8.58
CA PRO A 59 -1.79 -4.11 8.77
C PRO A 59 -1.80 -5.35 7.87
N ILE A 60 -0.89 -6.30 8.13
CA ILE A 60 -0.72 -7.53 7.33
C ILE A 60 -2.02 -8.32 7.14
N LYS A 61 -2.84 -8.47 8.20
CA LYS A 61 -4.13 -9.18 8.13
C LYS A 61 -5.09 -8.51 7.15
N ARG A 62 -5.02 -7.18 7.03
CA ARG A 62 -5.85 -6.42 6.09
C ARG A 62 -5.35 -6.61 4.66
N LEU A 63 -4.03 -6.66 4.45
CA LEU A 63 -3.46 -7.03 3.15
C LEU A 63 -3.90 -8.43 2.74
N ASP A 64 -3.80 -9.41 3.66
CA ASP A 64 -4.23 -10.78 3.41
C ASP A 64 -5.69 -10.84 2.97
N HIS A 65 -6.59 -10.18 3.70
CA HIS A 65 -8.02 -10.17 3.38
C HIS A 65 -8.32 -9.46 2.05
N LEU A 66 -7.64 -8.35 1.73
CA LEU A 66 -7.85 -7.62 0.47
C LEU A 66 -7.48 -8.44 -0.77
N PHE A 67 -6.53 -9.38 -0.64
CA PHE A 67 -5.99 -10.15 -1.76
C PHE A 67 -6.11 -11.67 -1.59
N GLU A 68 -6.97 -12.14 -0.69
CA GLU A 68 -7.18 -13.57 -0.41
C GLU A 68 -7.60 -14.37 -1.65
N ASN A 69 -8.37 -13.73 -2.55
CA ASN A 69 -8.81 -14.30 -3.82
C ASN A 69 -7.74 -14.27 -4.93
N HIS A 70 -6.56 -13.71 -4.64
CA HIS A 70 -5.45 -13.55 -5.57
C HIS A 70 -4.12 -14.01 -4.94
N PRO A 71 -3.97 -15.30 -4.58
CA PRO A 71 -2.85 -15.79 -3.76
C PRO A 71 -1.48 -15.49 -4.35
N LYS A 72 -1.27 -15.71 -5.67
CA LYS A 72 -0.01 -15.37 -6.35
C LYS A 72 0.35 -13.89 -6.23
N ARG A 73 -0.65 -13.02 -6.28
CA ARG A 73 -0.46 -11.58 -6.12
C ARG A 73 -0.14 -11.24 -4.68
N LEU A 74 -0.84 -11.85 -3.72
CA LEU A 74 -0.56 -11.67 -2.29
C LEU A 74 0.86 -12.10 -1.93
N ASP A 75 1.34 -13.23 -2.45
CA ASP A 75 2.72 -13.70 -2.24
C ASP A 75 3.74 -12.67 -2.80
N SER A 76 3.54 -12.23 -4.04
CA SER A 76 4.37 -11.18 -4.65
C SER A 76 4.37 -9.88 -3.82
N LEU A 77 3.22 -9.47 -3.28
CA LEU A 77 3.14 -8.28 -2.43
C LEU A 77 3.91 -8.45 -1.12
N LYS A 78 3.85 -9.63 -0.48
CA LYS A 78 4.60 -9.91 0.75
C LYS A 78 6.11 -9.92 0.56
N GLU A 79 6.57 -10.31 -0.63
CA GLU A 79 8.00 -10.31 -0.99
C GLU A 79 8.52 -8.91 -1.34
N ASN A 80 7.65 -8.02 -1.84
CA ASN A 80 8.07 -6.73 -2.41
C ASN A 80 7.65 -5.50 -1.58
N ILE A 81 6.90 -5.68 -0.48
CA ILE A 81 6.61 -4.62 0.48
C ILE A 81 7.59 -4.70 1.66
N PHE A 82 8.48 -3.72 1.75
CA PHE A 82 9.44 -3.57 2.82
C PHE A 82 8.90 -2.62 3.88
N VAL A 83 8.72 -3.13 5.10
CA VAL A 83 8.19 -2.35 6.21
C VAL A 83 9.32 -1.77 7.05
N ILE A 84 9.32 -0.45 7.23
CA ILE A 84 10.31 0.26 8.06
C ILE A 84 9.63 1.24 9.04
N PRO A 85 10.12 1.37 10.29
CA PRO A 85 11.13 0.52 10.93
C PRO A 85 10.54 -0.86 11.29
N LYS A 86 11.33 -1.93 11.25
CA LYS A 86 10.81 -3.31 11.36
C LYS A 86 10.14 -3.65 12.69
N ASN A 87 10.66 -3.10 13.79
CA ASN A 87 10.37 -3.58 15.15
C ASN A 87 9.56 -2.59 16.01
N HIS A 88 9.27 -1.39 15.49
CA HIS A 88 8.50 -0.38 16.20
C HIS A 88 7.75 0.50 15.18
N VAL A 89 6.94 1.42 15.68
CA VAL A 89 6.32 2.48 14.87
C VAL A 89 7.01 3.79 15.18
N ILE A 90 7.14 4.67 14.18
CA ILE A 90 7.60 6.04 14.42
C ILE A 90 6.51 6.76 15.19
N ALA A 91 6.82 7.20 16.41
CA ALA A 91 5.87 7.88 17.29
C ALA A 91 5.92 9.42 17.14
N ASN A 92 7.07 9.95 16.74
CA ASN A 92 7.30 11.38 16.61
C ASN A 92 8.36 11.69 15.53
N TYR A 93 8.50 12.97 15.16
CA TYR A 93 9.40 13.39 14.08
C TYR A 93 10.90 13.38 14.44
N GLN A 94 11.23 13.21 15.74
CA GLN A 94 12.60 13.25 16.25
C GLN A 94 13.25 11.86 16.32
N GLU A 95 12.47 10.80 16.14
CA GLU A 95 12.92 9.43 15.94
C GLU A 95 13.40 9.20 14.50
#